data_AF-A0A7X9I4F9-F1
#
_entry.id   AF-A0A7X9I4F9-F1
#
_cell.length_a   1.000
_cell.length_b   1.000
_cell.length_c   1.000
_cell.angle_alpha   90.00
_cell.angle_beta   90.00
_cell.angle_gamma   90.00
#
_symmetry.space_group_name_H-M   'P 1'
#
loop_
_entity.id
_entity.type
_entity.pdbx_description
1 polymer ?
#
loop_
_entity_poly.entity_id
_entity_poly.type
_entity_poly.pdbx_seq_one_letter_code
_entity_poly.pdbx_strand_id
1 'polypeptide(L)'
;MMSKREQLEAEYRGRLAQYLECDPADIFLYWKGRVALYAILKAMGIGAGDEVILQAYTCVVVANAIIYLGATPVYVDIDPATYNLNIDLLEDKITDRTK
;
A
#
# COMPACT_ATOMS: atom_id res chain seq x y z
N MET A 1 16.46 -1.06 30.36
CA MET A 1 15.00 -1.16 30.61
C MET A 1 14.31 -0.57 29.39
N MET A 2 13.34 -1.26 28.79
CA MET A 2 12.61 -0.74 27.63
C MET A 2 11.82 0.52 28.02
N SER A 3 11.83 1.51 27.14
CA SER A 3 11.00 2.70 27.25
C SER A 3 9.51 2.35 27.12
N LYS A 4 8.63 3.22 27.64
CA LYS A 4 7.17 3.09 27.48
C LYS A 4 6.76 2.95 26.01
N ARG A 5 7.47 3.63 25.10
CA ARG A 5 7.21 3.57 23.67
C ARG A 5 7.52 2.19 23.10
N GLU A 6 8.68 1.62 23.41
CA GLU A 6 9.08 0.28 22.92
C GLU A 6 8.14 -0.81 23.44
N GLN A 7 7.66 -0.68 24.68
CA GLN A 7 6.65 -1.59 25.24
C GLN A 7 5.33 -1.53 24.45
N LEU A 8 4.84 -0.32 24.14
CA LEU A 8 3.62 -0.13 23.35
C LEU A 8 3.79 -0.64 21.91
N GLU A 9 4.93 -0.36 21.28
CA GLU A 9 5.21 -0.86 19.92
C GLU A 9 5.22 -2.39 19.88
N ALA A 10 5.84 -3.04 20.87
CA ALA A 10 5.82 -4.51 20.99
C ALA A 10 4.41 -5.06 21.21
N GLU A 11 3.61 -4.42 22.08
CA GLU A 11 2.21 -4.79 22.31
C GLU A 11 1.39 -4.70 21.02
N TYR A 12 1.46 -3.57 20.31
CA TYR A 12 0.71 -3.37 19.07
C TYR A 12 1.13 -4.36 17.98
N ARG A 13 2.45 -4.60 17.81
CA ARG A 13 2.94 -5.61 16.87
C ARG A 13 2.38 -6.99 17.20
N GLY A 14 2.43 -7.41 18.46
CA GLY A 14 1.91 -8.71 18.89
C GLY A 14 0.41 -8.87 18.62
N ARG A 15 -0.39 -7.83 18.93
CA ARG A 15 -1.84 -7.86 18.70
C ARG A 15 -2.21 -7.86 17.21
N LEU A 16 -1.51 -7.07 16.40
CA LEU A 16 -1.74 -7.03 14.95
C LEU A 16 -1.30 -8.34 14.29
N ALA A 17 -0.16 -8.89 14.69
CA ALA A 17 0.35 -10.16 14.19
C ALA A 17 -0.61 -11.32 14.49
N GLN A 18 -1.18 -11.35 15.71
CA GLN A 18 -2.21 -12.32 16.05
C GLN A 18 -3.47 -12.16 15.19
N TYR A 19 -3.92 -10.93 14.96
CA TYR A 19 -5.12 -10.64 14.15
C TYR A 19 -4.93 -10.94 12.66
N LEU A 20 -3.74 -10.66 12.13
CA LEU A 20 -3.38 -10.85 10.71
C LEU A 20 -2.75 -12.22 10.42
N GLU A 21 -2.57 -13.06 11.45
CA GLU A 21 -1.97 -14.39 11.36
C GLU A 21 -0.57 -14.38 10.71
N CYS A 22 0.29 -13.44 11.14
CA CYS A 22 1.68 -13.30 10.66
C CYS A 22 2.71 -13.21 11.79
N ASP A 23 4.00 -13.17 11.44
CA ASP A 23 5.08 -12.97 12.42
C ASP A 23 5.08 -11.51 12.91
N PRO A 24 5.15 -11.23 14.23
CA PRO A 24 5.35 -9.87 14.75
C PRO A 24 6.55 -9.11 14.16
N ALA A 25 7.56 -9.82 13.66
CA ALA A 25 8.70 -9.26 12.94
C ALA A 25 8.30 -8.62 11.60
N ASP A 26 7.21 -9.10 10.98
CA ASP A 26 6.68 -8.60 9.70
C ASP A 26 5.74 -7.39 9.88
N ILE A 27 5.46 -6.97 11.11
CA ILE A 27 4.62 -5.79 11.39
C ILE A 27 5.47 -4.53 11.53
N PHE A 28 5.25 -3.56 10.64
CA PHE A 28 5.90 -2.25 10.68
C PHE A 28 4.89 -1.15 10.99
N LEU A 29 5.13 -0.40 12.07
CA LEU A 29 4.21 0.64 12.54
C LEU A 29 4.60 2.01 11.98
N TYR A 30 3.61 2.77 11.53
CA TYR A 30 3.77 4.14 11.02
C TYR A 30 2.73 5.06 11.66
N TRP A 31 3.03 6.36 11.71
CA TRP A 31 2.15 7.34 12.34
C TRP A 31 0.95 7.74 11.46
N LYS A 32 0.96 7.39 10.15
CA LYS A 32 -0.13 7.64 9.19
C LYS A 32 -0.12 6.59 8.07
N GLY A 33 -1.30 6.17 7.60
CA GLY A 33 -1.43 5.20 6.49
C GLY A 33 -0.74 5.63 5.20
N ARG A 34 -0.78 6.93 4.86
CA ARG A 34 -0.05 7.48 3.68
C ARG A 34 1.45 7.23 3.71
N VAL A 35 2.04 7.22 4.90
CA VAL A 35 3.47 6.99 5.09
C VAL A 35 3.76 5.51 4.97
N ALA A 36 2.91 4.66 5.55
CA ALA A 36 3.01 3.21 5.40
C ALA A 36 2.94 2.79 3.91
N LEU A 37 1.98 3.34 3.15
CA LEU A 37 1.83 3.05 1.72
C LEU A 37 3.06 3.47 0.91
N TYR A 38 3.57 4.68 1.11
CA TYR A 38 4.81 5.11 0.46
C TYR A 38 5.99 4.22 0.83
N ALA A 39 6.13 3.88 2.12
CA ALA A 39 7.25 3.08 2.61
C ALA A 39 7.24 1.64 2.06
N ILE A 40 6.07 1.00 1.97
CA ILE A 40 5.98 -0.36 1.42
C ILE A 40 6.24 -0.38 -0.08
N LEU A 41 5.69 0.57 -0.86
CA LEU A 41 5.99 0.67 -2.28
C LEU A 41 7.49 0.90 -2.52
N LYS A 42 8.12 1.76 -1.72
CA LYS A 42 9.57 1.96 -1.76
C LYS A 42 10.36 0.69 -1.43
N ALA A 43 9.93 -0.07 -0.43
CA ALA A 43 10.57 -1.32 -0.04
C ALA A 43 10.43 -2.41 -1.11
N MET A 44 9.34 -2.38 -1.88
CA MET A 44 9.13 -3.23 -3.07
C MET A 44 10.00 -2.83 -4.27
N GLY A 45 10.75 -1.72 -4.18
CA GLY A 45 11.62 -1.26 -5.26
C GLY A 45 10.91 -0.44 -6.33
N ILE A 46 9.66 -0.03 -6.10
CA ILE A 46 8.89 0.80 -7.04
C ILE A 46 9.60 2.13 -7.26
N GLY A 47 9.75 2.52 -8.53
CA GLY A 47 10.43 3.74 -8.92
C GLY A 47 10.14 4.22 -10.34
N ALA A 48 11.03 5.07 -10.85
CA ALA A 48 10.90 5.64 -12.18
C ALA A 48 10.89 4.55 -13.27
N GLY A 49 9.90 4.63 -14.16
CA GLY A 49 9.69 3.65 -15.22
C GLY A 49 8.70 2.54 -14.87
N ASP A 50 8.33 2.38 -13.60
CA ASP A 50 7.29 1.44 -13.19
C ASP A 50 5.89 2.04 -13.36
N GLU A 51 4.92 1.16 -13.63
CA GLU A 51 3.50 1.44 -13.61
C GLU A 51 2.86 0.72 -12.43
N VAL A 52 2.05 1.44 -11.64
CA VAL A 52 1.30 0.86 -10.51
C VAL A 52 -0.18 1.07 -10.75
N ILE A 53 -0.89 -0.05 -10.86
CA ILE A 53 -2.33 -0.05 -11.12
C ILE A 53 -3.09 0.26 -9.82
N LEU A 54 -4.11 1.12 -9.91
CA LEU A 54 -4.96 1.48 -8.78
C LEU A 54 -6.39 1.82 -9.22
N GLN A 55 -7.33 1.74 -8.29
CA GLN A 55 -8.72 2.15 -8.54
C GLN A 55 -8.82 3.67 -8.75
N ALA A 56 -9.61 4.10 -9.74
CA ALA A 56 -9.81 5.51 -10.07
C ALA A 56 -10.52 6.28 -8.94
N TYR A 57 -11.55 5.67 -8.37
CA TYR A 57 -12.30 6.26 -7.27
C TYR A 57 -11.65 5.93 -5.92
N THR A 58 -10.63 6.71 -5.53
CA THR A 58 -9.92 6.53 -4.25
C THR A 58 -9.41 7.86 -3.69
N CYS A 59 -8.80 7.81 -2.51
CA CYS A 59 -8.12 8.96 -1.92
C CYS A 59 -6.87 9.32 -2.73
N VAL A 60 -6.70 10.62 -3.03
CA VAL A 60 -5.52 11.17 -3.75
C VAL A 60 -4.17 10.75 -3.16
N VAL A 61 -4.15 10.41 -1.87
CA VAL A 61 -2.97 9.90 -1.17
C VAL A 61 -2.39 8.62 -1.81
N VAL A 62 -3.23 7.77 -2.39
CA VAL A 62 -2.77 6.51 -3.01
C VAL A 62 -1.93 6.80 -4.25
N ALA A 63 -2.45 7.61 -5.17
CA ALA A 63 -1.72 8.07 -6.35
C ALA A 63 -0.45 8.85 -5.97
N ASN A 64 -0.52 9.71 -4.96
CA ASN A 64 0.64 10.48 -4.50
C ASN A 64 1.79 9.58 -4.01
N ALA A 65 1.50 8.47 -3.34
CA ALA A 65 2.54 7.54 -2.89
C ALA A 65 3.35 6.97 -4.07
N ILE A 66 2.68 6.68 -5.19
CA ILE A 66 3.28 6.20 -6.44
C ILE A 66 4.08 7.33 -7.10
N ILE A 67 3.46 8.51 -7.27
CA ILE A 67 4.09 9.68 -7.92
C ILE A 67 5.35 10.14 -7.17
N TYR A 68 5.35 10.11 -5.83
CA TYR A 68 6.51 10.50 -5.02
C TYR A 68 7.71 9.56 -5.17
N LEU A 69 7.51 8.36 -5.71
CA LEU A 69 8.59 7.42 -6.06
C LEU A 69 9.05 7.58 -7.52
N GLY A 70 8.40 8.44 -8.31
CA GLY A 70 8.67 8.63 -9.74
C GLY A 70 7.98 7.61 -10.64
N ALA A 71 7.17 6.70 -10.07
CA ALA A 71 6.37 5.73 -10.82
C ALA A 71 5.10 6.37 -11.40
N THR A 72 4.47 5.67 -12.34
CA THR A 72 3.26 6.12 -13.04
C THR A 72 2.00 5.44 -12.49
N PRO A 73 1.03 6.18 -11.93
CA PRO A 73 -0.26 5.61 -11.57
C PRO A 73 -1.07 5.25 -12.82
N VAL A 74 -1.58 4.02 -12.89
CA VAL A 74 -2.45 3.54 -13.97
C VAL A 74 -3.84 3.26 -13.40
N TYR A 75 -4.82 4.10 -13.75
CA TYR A 75 -6.15 4.03 -13.18
C TYR A 75 -7.05 2.99 -13.88
N VAL A 76 -7.77 2.22 -13.06
CA VAL A 76 -8.87 1.33 -13.47
C VAL A 76 -10.17 1.86 -12.91
N ASP A 77 -11.23 1.86 -13.72
CA ASP A 77 -12.54 2.32 -13.27
C ASP A 77 -13.17 1.35 -12.26
N ILE A 78 -14.24 1.79 -11.61
CA ILE A 78 -14.94 1.02 -10.58
C ILE A 78 -16.11 0.21 -11.12
N ASP A 79 -16.48 -0.84 -10.40
CA ASP A 79 -17.80 -1.44 -10.49
C ASP A 79 -18.80 -0.56 -9.72
N PRO A 80 -19.84 -0.01 -10.36
CA PRO A 80 -20.80 0.89 -9.71
C PRO A 80 -21.65 0.22 -8.63
N ALA A 81 -21.72 -1.12 -8.59
CA ALA A 81 -22.43 -1.84 -7.55
C ALA A 81 -21.65 -1.93 -6.23
N THR A 82 -20.30 -1.93 -6.30
CA THR A 82 -19.42 -2.14 -5.13
C THR A 82 -18.53 -0.94 -4.82
N TYR A 83 -18.35 -0.03 -5.77
CA TYR A 83 -17.37 1.06 -5.78
C TYR A 83 -15.91 0.60 -5.61
N ASN A 84 -15.64 -0.69 -5.78
CA ASN A 84 -14.30 -1.23 -5.87
C ASN A 84 -13.83 -1.27 -7.33
N LEU A 85 -12.55 -1.50 -7.55
CA LEU A 85 -11.96 -1.68 -8.88
C LEU A 85 -12.74 -2.73 -9.69
N ASN A 86 -13.12 -2.39 -10.93
CA ASN A 86 -13.73 -3.35 -11.85
C ASN A 86 -12.65 -4.27 -12.41
N ILE A 87 -12.68 -5.54 -11.97
CA ILE A 87 -11.67 -6.55 -12.34
C ILE A 87 -11.70 -6.84 -13.85
N ASP A 88 -12.85 -6.72 -14.51
CA ASP A 88 -12.97 -6.94 -15.96
C ASP A 88 -12.19 -5.90 -16.78
N LEU A 89 -11.84 -4.77 -16.16
CA LEU A 89 -11.05 -3.69 -16.78
C LEU A 89 -9.56 -3.75 -16.40
N LEU A 90 -9.15 -4.71 -15.57
CA LEU A 90 -7.79 -4.79 -15.02
C LEU A 90 -6.78 -5.28 -16.06
N GLU A 91 -7.09 -6.36 -16.77
CA GLU A 91 -6.13 -7.06 -17.65
C GLU A 91 -5.59 -6.14 -18.75
N ASP A 92 -6.46 -5.31 -19.34
CA ASP A 92 -6.12 -4.32 -20.38
C ASP A 92 -5.17 -3.21 -19.92
N LYS A 93 -4.90 -3.12 -18.61
CA LYS A 93 -4.03 -2.11 -18.00
C LYS A 93 -2.66 -2.65 -17.63
N ILE A 94 -2.46 -3.96 -17.68
CA ILE A 94 -1.19 -4.60 -17.38
C ILE A 94 -0.25 -4.44 -18.58
N THR A 95 0.96 -3.99 -18.32
CA THR A 95 2.04 -3.84 -19.30
C THR A 95 3.33 -4.46 -18.77
N ASP A 96 4.37 -4.53 -19.58
CA ASP A 96 5.71 -4.98 -19.15
C ASP A 96 6.32 -4.07 -18.05
N ARG A 97 5.75 -2.88 -17.84
CA ARG A 97 6.17 -1.93 -16.79
C ARG A 97 5.38 -2.07 -15.50
N THR A 98 4.31 -2.87 -15.47
CA THR A 98 3.48 -3.05 -14.29
C THR A 98 4.26 -3.77 -13.19
N LYS A 99 4.17 -3.25 -11.95
CA LYS A 99 4.78 -3.82 -10.75
C LYS A 99 3.79 -3.94 -9.60
#